data_AF-A0A2A2RYH2-F1
#
_entry.id   AF-A0A2A2RYH2-F1
#
_cell.length_a   1.000
_cell.length_b   1.000
_cell.length_c   1.000
_cell.angle_alpha   90.00
_cell.angle_beta   90.00
_cell.angle_gamma   90.00
#
_symmetry.space_group_name_H-M   'P 1'
#
loop_
_entity.id
_entity.type
_entity.pdbx_description
1 polymer ?
#
loop_
_entity_poly.entity_id
_entity_poly.type
_entity_poly.pdbx_seq_one_letter_code
_entity_poly.pdbx_strand_id
1 'polypeptide(L)'
;MRSQREFVWLQLLNKGHRYVGVAVCDAHSVYGNGVGGWRMYMPSASDEPAKIDWRENSRHAKEGRSYLTTGPFLQVQTDDGTLPGGTVRATGGVKLKVRVQCTDWIDIDRVQVLVNGRPEPKLNFTRATHPTWFASGVVKFDRVIEVPLAEDAHLIVVAAGENFDLKTGYGTSAQAKIKPIAYHNPIWCDVDGGGFKPNGDTLGFPLTTKVSLDEARALLERHAAAKSAVAPLAAPTSEPKAKAKKK
;
A
#
# COMPACT_ATOMS: atom_id res chain seq x y z
N MET A 1 -21.71 -3.93 -10.93
CA MET A 1 -21.13 -2.69 -10.36
C MET A 1 -20.16 -3.12 -9.27
N ARG A 2 -18.84 -3.11 -9.52
CA ARG A 2 -17.85 -3.45 -8.47
C ARG A 2 -17.66 -2.20 -7.60
N SER A 3 -18.14 -2.23 -6.37
CA SER A 3 -17.77 -1.23 -5.36
C SER A 3 -16.26 -1.32 -5.12
N GLN A 4 -15.50 -0.25 -5.33
CA GLN A 4 -14.10 -0.21 -4.89
C GLN A 4 -14.07 0.07 -3.39
N ARG A 5 -14.14 -1.01 -2.60
CA ARG A 5 -14.24 -0.94 -1.13
C ARG A 5 -13.00 -0.30 -0.52
N GLU A 6 -11.84 -0.57 -1.10
CA GLU A 6 -10.54 -0.03 -0.71
C GLU A 6 -10.51 1.49 -0.91
N PHE A 7 -11.06 1.99 -2.02
CA PHE A 7 -11.12 3.43 -2.28
C PHE A 7 -11.98 4.16 -1.24
N VAL A 8 -13.18 3.62 -0.95
CA VAL A 8 -14.06 4.17 0.09
C VAL A 8 -13.40 4.07 1.46
N TRP A 9 -12.73 2.97 1.76
CA TRP A 9 -11.97 2.79 3.00
C TRP A 9 -10.95 3.90 3.19
N LEU A 10 -10.14 4.22 2.17
CA LEU A 10 -9.17 5.32 2.24
C LEU A 10 -9.85 6.68 2.53
N GLN A 11 -11.00 6.96 1.92
CA GLN A 11 -11.74 8.19 2.21
C GLN A 11 -12.25 8.22 3.67
N LEU A 12 -12.68 7.07 4.22
CA LEU A 12 -13.11 6.98 5.62
C LEU A 12 -11.93 7.18 6.59
N LEU A 13 -10.75 6.65 6.27
CA LEU A 13 -9.52 6.91 7.03
C LEU A 13 -9.20 8.42 7.06
N ASN A 14 -9.33 9.09 5.91
CA ASN A 14 -9.15 10.54 5.80
C ASN A 14 -10.21 11.34 6.56
N LYS A 15 -11.33 10.74 6.99
CA LYS A 15 -12.32 11.35 7.90
C LYS A 15 -12.08 11.03 9.38
N GLY A 16 -11.00 10.31 9.69
CA GLY A 16 -10.63 9.95 11.07
C GLY A 16 -11.22 8.63 11.54
N HIS A 17 -11.92 7.89 10.68
CA HIS A 17 -12.37 6.55 11.04
C HIS A 17 -11.17 5.58 11.05
N ARG A 18 -11.05 4.77 12.10
CA ARG A 18 -10.00 3.76 12.24
C ARG A 18 -10.52 2.35 11.92
N TYR A 19 -11.14 2.20 10.74
CA TYR A 19 -11.65 0.90 10.32
C TYR A 19 -10.50 0.00 9.88
N VAL A 20 -10.39 -1.16 10.54
CA VAL A 20 -9.40 -2.19 10.24
C VAL A 20 -9.84 -2.96 8.98
N GLY A 21 -9.00 -2.94 7.95
CA GLY A 21 -9.14 -3.77 6.77
C GLY A 21 -8.91 -5.25 7.12
N VAL A 22 -9.80 -6.10 6.61
CA VAL A 22 -9.74 -7.57 6.76
C VAL A 22 -9.82 -8.19 5.38
N ALA A 23 -8.95 -9.16 5.11
CA ALA A 23 -8.96 -9.99 3.91
C ALA A 23 -9.26 -11.43 4.27
N VAL A 24 -10.23 -12.03 3.59
CA VAL A 24 -10.56 -13.45 3.67
C VAL A 24 -10.76 -14.01 2.26
N CYS A 25 -10.55 -15.31 2.09
CA CYS A 25 -10.83 -15.99 0.83
C CYS A 25 -12.30 -16.41 0.68
N ASP A 26 -13.05 -16.50 1.80
CA ASP A 26 -14.45 -16.98 1.83
C ASP A 26 -14.66 -18.28 1.01
N ALA A 27 -13.69 -19.19 1.13
CA ALA A 27 -13.64 -20.38 0.30
C ALA A 27 -14.68 -21.39 0.75
N HIS A 28 -15.58 -21.77 -0.16
CA HIS A 28 -16.57 -22.84 0.03
C HIS A 28 -16.15 -24.16 -0.64
N SER A 29 -15.01 -24.15 -1.33
CA SER A 29 -14.38 -25.32 -1.94
C SER A 29 -12.88 -25.09 -2.08
N VAL A 30 -12.09 -26.17 -2.08
CA VAL A 30 -10.63 -26.09 -2.27
C VAL A 30 -10.29 -25.59 -3.68
N TYR A 31 -10.90 -26.19 -4.69
CA TYR A 31 -10.73 -25.81 -6.09
C TYR A 31 -11.88 -24.92 -6.57
N GLY A 32 -11.59 -23.94 -7.44
CA GLY A 32 -12.58 -23.04 -8.04
C GLY A 32 -12.99 -21.85 -7.17
N ASN A 33 -13.19 -22.05 -5.86
CA ASN A 33 -13.46 -21.00 -4.86
C ASN A 33 -12.24 -20.65 -3.97
N GLY A 34 -11.06 -21.10 -4.42
CA GLY A 34 -9.73 -20.61 -4.03
C GLY A 34 -9.50 -20.37 -2.54
N VAL A 35 -9.29 -21.45 -1.79
CA VAL A 35 -8.69 -21.38 -0.44
C VAL A 35 -7.37 -20.62 -0.52
N GLY A 36 -7.25 -19.57 0.29
CA GLY A 36 -6.01 -18.79 0.43
C GLY A 36 -5.80 -17.68 -0.61
N GLY A 37 -6.76 -17.38 -1.49
CA GLY A 37 -6.63 -16.29 -2.47
C GLY A 37 -6.32 -14.92 -1.88
N TRP A 38 -7.02 -14.60 -0.81
CA TRP A 38 -6.75 -13.46 0.05
C TRP A 38 -6.53 -13.98 1.46
N ARG A 39 -5.50 -13.46 2.12
CA ARG A 39 -5.11 -13.77 3.49
C ARG A 39 -4.92 -12.47 4.25
N MET A 40 -5.05 -12.56 5.56
CA MET A 40 -4.49 -11.57 6.46
C MET A 40 -3.51 -12.25 7.42
N TYR A 41 -2.48 -11.52 7.81
CA TYR A 41 -1.49 -11.97 8.78
C TYR A 41 -1.39 -10.96 9.91
N MET A 42 -1.04 -11.45 11.09
CA MET A 42 -0.81 -10.68 12.31
C MET A 42 0.49 -11.15 12.96
N PRO A 43 1.20 -10.28 13.69
CA PRO A 43 2.33 -10.67 14.52
C PRO A 43 1.93 -11.75 15.53
N SER A 44 2.88 -12.65 15.82
CA SER A 44 2.78 -13.66 16.86
C SER A 44 4.10 -13.67 17.62
N ALA A 45 4.07 -13.85 18.94
CA ALA A 45 5.27 -14.01 19.74
C ALA A 45 5.99 -15.35 19.50
N SER A 46 5.36 -16.29 18.79
CA SER A 46 5.89 -17.63 18.52
C SER A 46 5.59 -18.09 17.09
N ASP A 47 6.58 -18.70 16.45
CA ASP A 47 6.44 -19.43 15.19
C ASP A 47 6.09 -20.92 15.39
N GLU A 48 6.21 -21.44 16.63
CA GLU A 48 5.80 -22.80 16.96
C GLU A 48 4.27 -22.90 17.04
N PRO A 49 3.59 -23.71 16.19
CA PRO A 49 2.13 -23.73 16.13
C PRO A 49 1.43 -24.07 17.45
N ALA A 50 2.03 -24.96 18.25
CA ALA A 50 1.49 -25.37 19.54
C ALA A 50 1.56 -24.28 20.61
N LYS A 51 2.35 -23.22 20.39
CA LYS A 51 2.56 -22.11 21.33
C LYS A 51 1.83 -20.82 20.91
N ILE A 52 1.04 -20.87 19.83
CA ILE A 52 0.28 -19.70 19.38
C ILE A 52 -0.77 -19.31 20.44
N ASP A 53 -0.69 -18.08 20.95
CA ASP A 53 -1.70 -17.52 21.85
C ASP A 53 -2.79 -16.79 21.06
N TRP A 54 -3.98 -17.38 20.99
CA TRP A 54 -5.11 -16.74 20.32
C TRP A 54 -5.55 -15.42 20.99
N ARG A 55 -5.26 -15.22 22.28
CA ARG A 55 -5.60 -13.96 22.98
C ARG A 55 -4.70 -12.84 22.50
N GLU A 56 -3.42 -13.12 22.28
CA GLU A 56 -2.49 -12.22 21.61
C GLU A 56 -3.05 -11.83 20.23
N ASN A 57 -3.40 -12.82 19.41
CA ASN A 57 -3.97 -12.56 18.09
C ASN A 57 -5.24 -11.71 18.14
N SER A 58 -6.12 -11.94 19.13
CA SER A 58 -7.32 -11.13 19.32
C SER A 58 -7.01 -9.67 19.65
N ARG A 59 -5.97 -9.40 20.45
CA ARG A 59 -5.50 -8.03 20.73
C ARG A 59 -4.94 -7.37 19.48
N HIS A 60 -4.03 -8.05 18.77
CA HIS A 60 -3.47 -7.55 17.51
C HIS A 60 -4.56 -7.25 16.47
N ALA A 61 -5.58 -8.11 16.38
CA ALA A 61 -6.73 -7.90 15.49
C ALA A 61 -7.51 -6.62 15.84
N LYS A 62 -7.81 -6.39 17.12
CA LYS A 62 -8.51 -5.19 17.60
C LYS A 62 -7.69 -3.92 17.40
N GLU A 63 -6.38 -4.03 17.52
CA GLU A 63 -5.44 -2.92 17.32
C GLU A 63 -5.13 -2.66 15.84
N GLY A 64 -5.59 -3.51 14.92
CA GLY A 64 -5.32 -3.38 13.49
C GLY A 64 -3.88 -3.71 13.11
N ARG A 65 -3.17 -4.50 13.91
CA ARG A 65 -1.79 -4.96 13.66
C ARG A 65 -1.77 -6.08 12.63
N SER A 66 -2.32 -5.82 11.45
CA SER A 66 -2.42 -6.80 10.38
C SER A 66 -2.13 -6.21 9.02
N TYR A 67 -1.80 -7.11 8.09
CA TYR A 67 -1.73 -6.80 6.67
C TYR A 67 -2.50 -7.81 5.85
N LEU A 68 -2.95 -7.38 4.68
CA LEU A 68 -3.75 -8.12 3.72
C LEU A 68 -2.84 -8.51 2.55
N THR A 69 -2.99 -9.72 2.03
CA THR A 69 -2.13 -10.20 0.94
C THR A 69 -2.77 -11.28 0.10
N THR A 70 -2.36 -11.37 -1.15
CA THR A 70 -2.66 -12.49 -2.07
C THR A 70 -1.46 -13.44 -2.24
N GLY A 71 -0.32 -13.14 -1.60
CA GLY A 71 0.91 -13.91 -1.77
C GLY A 71 2.11 -13.31 -1.02
N PRO A 72 2.53 -12.07 -1.32
CA PRO A 72 3.69 -11.47 -0.68
C PRO A 72 3.54 -11.38 0.85
N PHE A 73 4.58 -11.79 1.57
CA PHE A 73 4.70 -11.64 3.02
C PHE A 73 5.31 -10.27 3.31
N LEU A 74 4.49 -9.36 3.85
CA LEU A 74 4.83 -7.96 4.04
C LEU A 74 5.08 -7.67 5.52
N GLN A 75 6.24 -7.13 5.83
CA GLN A 75 6.57 -6.61 7.16
C GLN A 75 6.86 -5.13 7.03
N VAL A 76 6.10 -4.32 7.76
CA VAL A 76 6.30 -2.87 7.85
C VAL A 76 6.25 -2.46 9.29
N GLN A 77 7.22 -1.65 9.69
CA GLN A 77 7.25 -0.98 10.98
C GLN A 77 7.99 0.34 10.83
N THR A 78 7.77 1.25 11.76
CA THR A 78 8.59 2.44 11.90
C THR A 78 9.96 2.09 12.50
N ASP A 79 10.87 3.06 12.51
CA ASP A 79 12.16 2.96 13.17
C ASP A 79 12.05 2.68 14.67
N ASP A 80 11.08 3.31 15.35
CA ASP A 80 10.76 3.11 16.77
C ASP A 80 10.00 1.80 17.08
N GLY A 81 9.65 1.01 16.07
CA GLY A 81 8.97 -0.27 16.22
C GLY A 81 7.45 -0.22 16.22
N THR A 82 6.85 0.94 15.96
CA THR A 82 5.40 1.05 15.73
C THR A 82 4.96 0.19 14.54
N LEU A 83 4.01 -0.68 14.81
CA LEU A 83 3.41 -1.62 13.86
C LEU A 83 2.15 -1.02 13.20
N PRO A 84 1.63 -1.64 12.11
CA PRO A 84 0.31 -1.32 11.55
C PRO A 84 -0.77 -1.17 12.63
N GLY A 85 -1.66 -0.18 12.47
CA GLY A 85 -2.68 0.16 13.45
C GLY A 85 -2.21 1.04 14.62
N GLY A 86 -0.89 1.12 14.86
CA GLY A 86 -0.28 1.98 15.87
C GLY A 86 -0.18 3.45 15.48
N THR A 87 0.13 4.30 16.46
CA THR A 87 0.41 5.74 16.26
C THR A 87 1.85 6.03 16.64
N VAL A 88 2.57 6.73 15.76
CA VAL A 88 3.97 7.12 15.91
C VAL A 88 4.10 8.64 15.94
N ARG A 89 5.07 9.14 16.69
CA ARG A 89 5.49 10.54 16.65
C ARG A 89 6.37 10.77 15.42
N ALA A 90 5.95 11.64 14.50
CA ALA A 90 6.58 11.79 13.18
C ALA A 90 7.01 13.24 12.89
N THR A 91 7.70 13.90 13.82
CA THR A 91 8.13 15.30 13.65
C THR A 91 9.09 15.44 12.47
N GLY A 92 8.62 16.06 11.38
CA GLY A 92 9.36 16.24 10.12
C GLY A 92 9.35 15.02 9.19
N GLY A 93 8.77 13.90 9.61
CA GLY A 93 8.70 12.65 8.85
C GLY A 93 8.89 11.41 9.71
N VAL A 94 8.85 10.25 9.06
CA VAL A 94 9.06 8.94 9.69
C VAL A 94 9.85 8.02 8.76
N LYS A 95 10.59 7.07 9.34
CA LYS A 95 11.29 6.02 8.59
C LYS A 95 10.51 4.73 8.65
N LEU A 96 10.16 4.17 7.49
CA LEU A 96 9.49 2.88 7.38
C LEU A 96 10.51 1.79 7.03
N LYS A 97 10.69 0.82 7.92
CA LYS A 97 11.40 -0.43 7.62
C LYS A 97 10.42 -1.33 6.87
N VAL A 98 10.68 -1.56 5.59
CA VAL A 98 9.83 -2.35 4.70
C VAL A 98 10.60 -3.57 4.23
N ARG A 99 10.07 -4.75 4.55
CA ARG A 99 10.58 -6.04 4.08
C ARG A 99 9.47 -6.82 3.40
N VAL A 100 9.73 -7.28 2.20
CA VAL A 100 8.80 -8.12 1.42
C VAL A 100 9.48 -9.43 1.07
N GLN A 101 8.86 -10.52 1.46
CA GLN A 101 9.26 -11.87 1.11
C GLN A 101 8.21 -12.53 0.22
N CYS A 102 8.66 -13.33 -0.73
CA CYS A 102 7.78 -14.12 -1.59
C CYS A 102 8.28 -15.56 -1.64
N THR A 103 7.35 -16.48 -1.96
CA THR A 103 7.73 -17.82 -2.39
C THR A 103 8.49 -17.77 -3.72
N ASP A 104 9.11 -18.87 -4.10
CA ASP A 104 9.87 -19.01 -5.35
C ASP A 104 9.05 -18.79 -6.63
N TRP A 105 7.73 -18.96 -6.57
CA TRP A 105 6.81 -18.76 -7.69
C TRP A 105 6.04 -17.42 -7.69
N ILE A 106 6.27 -16.55 -6.69
CA ILE A 106 5.66 -15.22 -6.60
C ILE A 106 6.75 -14.15 -6.69
N ASP A 107 6.46 -13.03 -7.35
CA ASP A 107 7.35 -11.87 -7.37
C ASP A 107 6.58 -10.55 -7.26
N ILE A 108 7.32 -9.50 -6.93
CA ILE A 108 6.86 -8.11 -6.90
C ILE A 108 7.77 -7.25 -7.78
N ASP A 109 7.22 -6.20 -8.36
CA ASP A 109 7.96 -5.21 -9.15
C ASP A 109 7.66 -3.77 -8.75
N ARG A 110 6.82 -3.57 -7.73
CA ARG A 110 6.48 -2.26 -7.20
C ARG A 110 6.31 -2.26 -5.69
N VAL A 111 6.85 -1.24 -5.04
CA VAL A 111 6.54 -0.84 -3.66
C VAL A 111 6.15 0.63 -3.68
N GLN A 112 4.95 0.94 -3.21
CA GLN A 112 4.38 2.29 -3.17
C GLN A 112 3.97 2.62 -1.74
N VAL A 113 4.33 3.81 -1.26
CA VAL A 113 3.74 4.35 -0.02
C VAL A 113 2.56 5.25 -0.38
N LEU A 114 1.41 5.00 0.24
CA LEU A 114 0.28 5.90 0.23
C LEU A 114 0.37 6.82 1.45
N VAL A 115 0.23 8.13 1.21
CA VAL A 115 0.14 9.16 2.25
C VAL A 115 -1.27 9.73 2.20
N ASN A 116 -2.04 9.58 3.28
CA ASN A 116 -3.45 9.95 3.32
C ASN A 116 -4.28 9.37 2.16
N GLY A 117 -3.97 8.11 1.81
CA GLY A 117 -4.62 7.37 0.72
C GLY A 117 -4.21 7.78 -0.70
N ARG A 118 -3.32 8.77 -0.87
CA ARG A 118 -2.78 9.14 -2.18
C ARG A 118 -1.44 8.47 -2.44
N PRO A 119 -1.20 7.96 -3.66
CA PRO A 119 0.11 7.46 -4.04
C PRO A 119 1.07 8.65 -4.18
N GLU A 120 1.98 8.83 -3.22
CA GLU A 120 3.01 9.87 -3.27
C GLU A 120 4.01 9.53 -4.39
N PRO A 121 4.15 10.36 -5.44
CA PRO A 121 5.02 10.06 -6.58
C PRO A 121 6.48 9.82 -6.21
N LYS A 122 6.99 10.52 -5.19
CA LYS A 122 8.37 10.35 -4.72
C LYS A 122 8.59 9.07 -3.92
N LEU A 123 7.52 8.45 -3.44
CA LEU A 123 7.54 7.21 -2.65
C LEU A 123 7.04 6.01 -3.48
N ASN A 124 7.35 6.02 -4.77
CA ASN A 124 7.02 4.99 -5.73
C ASN A 124 8.29 4.33 -6.27
N PHE A 125 8.51 3.08 -5.88
CA PHE A 125 9.72 2.33 -6.23
C PHE A 125 9.31 1.15 -7.12
N THR A 126 9.87 1.07 -8.33
CA THR A 126 9.62 -0.04 -9.24
C THR A 126 10.91 -0.74 -9.61
N ARG A 127 10.85 -2.03 -9.95
CA ARG A 127 12.01 -2.78 -10.45
C ARG A 127 12.64 -2.13 -11.69
N ALA A 128 11.83 -1.48 -12.53
CA ALA A 128 12.31 -0.78 -13.71
C ALA A 128 13.15 0.48 -13.37
N THR A 129 12.74 1.23 -12.35
CA THR A 129 13.40 2.50 -11.96
C THR A 129 14.47 2.30 -10.88
N HIS A 130 14.33 1.27 -10.05
CA HIS A 130 15.19 0.96 -8.91
C HIS A 130 15.60 -0.53 -8.94
N PRO A 131 16.24 -1.03 -10.01
CA PRO A 131 16.51 -2.47 -10.17
C PRO A 131 17.33 -3.07 -9.02
N THR A 132 18.26 -2.31 -8.44
CA THR A 132 19.09 -2.75 -7.31
C THR A 132 18.35 -2.84 -5.98
N TRP A 133 17.09 -2.41 -5.91
CA TRP A 133 16.24 -2.52 -4.71
C TRP A 133 15.42 -3.80 -4.70
N PHE A 134 15.28 -4.46 -5.85
CA PHE A 134 14.47 -5.66 -6.00
C PHE A 134 15.35 -6.89 -6.27
N ALA A 135 15.45 -7.77 -5.30
CA ALA A 135 16.25 -8.99 -5.40
C ALA A 135 15.44 -10.16 -5.99
N SER A 136 16.15 -11.17 -6.50
CA SER A 136 15.53 -12.37 -7.09
C SER A 136 15.31 -13.51 -6.08
N GLY A 137 15.89 -13.43 -4.88
CA GLY A 137 15.78 -14.45 -3.83
C GLY A 137 14.42 -14.46 -3.11
N VAL A 138 14.36 -15.05 -1.92
CA VAL A 138 13.14 -15.07 -1.08
C VAL A 138 12.76 -13.67 -0.60
N VAL A 139 13.75 -12.90 -0.14
CA VAL A 139 13.58 -11.48 0.20
C VAL A 139 13.60 -10.70 -1.10
N LYS A 140 12.46 -10.15 -1.50
CA LYS A 140 12.31 -9.39 -2.75
C LYS A 140 12.67 -7.93 -2.57
N PHE A 141 12.37 -7.37 -1.39
CA PHE A 141 12.61 -5.97 -1.07
C PHE A 141 12.92 -5.84 0.42
N ASP A 142 13.99 -5.14 0.79
CA ASP A 142 14.37 -4.87 2.18
C ASP A 142 15.06 -3.50 2.26
N ARG A 143 14.28 -2.48 2.67
CA ARG A 143 14.71 -1.08 2.67
C ARG A 143 14.11 -0.31 3.82
N VAL A 144 14.84 0.72 4.23
CA VAL A 144 14.31 1.80 5.05
C VAL A 144 13.92 2.95 4.11
N ILE A 145 12.64 3.32 4.12
CA ILE A 145 12.09 4.39 3.29
C ILE A 145 11.87 5.61 4.19
N GLU A 146 12.46 6.74 3.84
CA GLU A 146 12.21 8.01 4.52
C GLU A 146 10.94 8.65 3.94
N VAL A 147 9.97 8.92 4.81
CA VAL A 147 8.68 9.50 4.45
C VAL A 147 8.59 10.89 5.08
N PRO A 148 8.92 11.96 4.33
CA PRO A 148 8.78 13.32 4.83
C PRO A 148 7.30 13.67 5.00
N LEU A 149 6.94 14.26 6.14
CA LEU A 149 5.57 14.64 6.46
C LEU A 149 5.52 16.09 6.93
N ALA A 150 4.61 16.87 6.34
CA ALA A 150 4.34 18.26 6.72
C ALA A 150 3.13 18.38 7.68
N GLU A 151 2.26 17.37 7.68
CA GLU A 151 1.06 17.30 8.49
C GLU A 151 0.81 15.84 8.88
N ASP A 152 -0.10 15.65 9.82
CA ASP A 152 -0.56 14.34 10.23
C ASP A 152 -1.02 13.51 9.04
N ALA A 153 -0.59 12.26 9.03
CA ALA A 153 -0.88 11.36 7.93
C ALA A 153 -1.09 9.94 8.40
N HIS A 154 -1.90 9.20 7.67
CA HIS A 154 -1.85 7.75 7.73
C HIS A 154 -1.04 7.21 6.56
N LEU A 155 -0.21 6.21 6.85
CA LEU A 155 0.71 5.60 5.90
C LEU A 155 0.32 4.16 5.64
N ILE A 156 0.26 3.80 4.36
CA ILE A 156 0.02 2.43 3.90
C ILE A 156 1.04 2.10 2.83
N VAL A 157 1.89 1.12 3.08
CA VAL A 157 2.80 0.55 2.08
C VAL A 157 2.05 -0.53 1.31
N VAL A 158 2.14 -0.47 -0.01
CA VAL A 158 1.59 -1.43 -0.96
C VAL A 158 2.74 -2.06 -1.74
N ALA A 159 2.91 -3.37 -1.61
CA ALA A 159 3.80 -4.16 -2.45
C ALA A 159 2.96 -4.87 -3.52
N ALA A 160 3.34 -4.76 -4.79
CA ALA A 160 2.59 -5.33 -5.91
C ALA A 160 3.51 -5.95 -6.96
N GLY A 161 3.04 -7.03 -7.57
CA GLY A 161 3.55 -7.58 -8.82
C GLY A 161 2.63 -7.16 -9.98
N GLU A 162 2.84 -5.96 -10.51
CA GLU A 162 2.00 -5.39 -11.56
C GLU A 162 2.07 -6.19 -12.86
N ASN A 163 3.22 -6.82 -13.13
CA ASN A 163 3.46 -7.67 -14.30
C ASN A 163 3.42 -9.17 -13.99
N PHE A 164 2.88 -9.54 -12.83
CA PHE A 164 2.80 -10.93 -12.37
C PHE A 164 1.35 -11.34 -12.12
N ASP A 165 1.13 -12.65 -12.12
CA ASP A 165 -0.14 -13.29 -11.79
C ASP A 165 0.11 -14.46 -10.81
N LEU A 166 -0.95 -15.08 -10.32
CA LEU A 166 -0.86 -16.20 -9.37
C LEU A 166 -1.11 -17.55 -10.05
N LYS A 167 -0.97 -17.65 -11.38
CA LYS A 167 -1.34 -18.86 -12.13
C LYS A 167 -0.53 -20.09 -11.73
N THR A 168 0.72 -19.92 -11.29
CA THR A 168 1.57 -21.06 -10.90
C THR A 168 1.00 -21.76 -9.67
N GLY A 169 0.52 -21.01 -8.67
CA GLY A 169 -0.09 -21.58 -7.46
C GLY A 169 -1.56 -21.98 -7.60
N TYR A 170 -2.31 -21.30 -8.47
CA TYR A 170 -3.77 -21.47 -8.57
C TYR A 170 -4.24 -22.16 -9.86
N GLY A 171 -3.34 -22.46 -10.80
CA GLY A 171 -3.63 -23.18 -12.03
C GLY A 171 -4.76 -22.56 -12.84
N THR A 172 -5.83 -23.34 -13.04
CA THR A 172 -7.03 -22.97 -13.79
C THR A 172 -8.11 -22.26 -12.95
N SER A 173 -7.87 -22.03 -11.65
CA SER A 173 -8.78 -21.28 -10.79
C SER A 173 -8.93 -19.83 -11.26
N ALA A 174 -10.10 -19.22 -11.02
CA ALA A 174 -10.31 -17.80 -11.29
C ALA A 174 -9.30 -16.88 -10.58
N GLN A 175 -8.74 -17.33 -9.46
CA GLN A 175 -7.72 -16.60 -8.69
C GLN A 175 -6.35 -16.56 -9.37
N ALA A 176 -6.08 -17.41 -10.37
CA ALA A 176 -4.85 -17.37 -11.15
C ALA A 176 -4.57 -15.99 -11.78
N LYS A 177 -5.62 -15.22 -12.07
CA LYS A 177 -5.53 -13.88 -12.69
C LYS A 177 -5.28 -12.76 -11.69
N ILE A 178 -5.30 -13.05 -10.39
CA ILE A 178 -5.02 -12.06 -9.35
C ILE A 178 -3.55 -11.70 -9.43
N LYS A 179 -3.25 -10.40 -9.30
CA LYS A 179 -1.88 -9.92 -9.19
C LYS A 179 -1.38 -10.14 -7.75
N PRO A 180 -0.12 -10.57 -7.55
CA PRO A 180 0.48 -10.56 -6.23
C PRO A 180 0.38 -9.16 -5.62
N ILE A 181 -0.23 -9.04 -4.44
CA ILE A 181 -0.35 -7.76 -3.75
C ILE A 181 -0.34 -7.98 -2.25
N ALA A 182 0.29 -7.07 -1.51
CA ALA A 182 0.19 -6.98 -0.07
C ALA A 182 0.13 -5.51 0.36
N TYR A 183 -0.70 -5.21 1.35
CA TYR A 183 -0.76 -3.89 1.98
C TYR A 183 -1.21 -4.02 3.43
N HIS A 184 -0.79 -3.09 4.28
CA HIS A 184 -1.07 -3.14 5.71
C HIS A 184 -2.16 -2.16 6.14
N ASN A 185 -2.73 -2.41 7.32
CA ASN A 185 -3.57 -1.42 8.01
C ASN A 185 -2.77 -0.17 8.38
N PRO A 186 -3.39 1.02 8.48
CA PRO A 186 -2.63 2.27 8.46
C PRO A 186 -1.73 2.42 9.69
N ILE A 187 -0.52 2.93 9.48
CA ILE A 187 0.31 3.48 10.56
C ILE A 187 -0.06 4.96 10.66
N TRP A 188 -0.45 5.41 11.85
CA TRP A 188 -0.87 6.79 12.09
C TRP A 188 0.32 7.63 12.52
N CYS A 189 0.57 8.74 11.84
CA CYS A 189 1.67 9.65 12.13
C CYS A 189 1.11 10.94 12.73
N ASP A 190 1.51 11.23 13.96
CA ASP A 190 1.25 12.49 14.65
C ASP A 190 2.50 13.37 14.54
N VAL A 191 2.43 14.43 13.73
CA VAL A 191 3.53 15.34 13.41
C VAL A 191 3.62 16.49 14.41
N ASP A 192 2.50 16.97 14.95
CA ASP A 192 2.42 18.18 15.78
C ASP A 192 2.39 17.93 17.30
N GLY A 193 1.88 16.78 17.75
CA GLY A 193 2.00 16.23 19.09
C GLY A 193 0.69 16.30 19.86
N GLY A 194 -0.35 16.81 19.19
CA GLY A 194 -1.70 16.93 19.72
C GLY A 194 -2.55 15.67 19.53
N GLY A 195 -1.96 14.59 19.01
CA GLY A 195 -2.68 13.40 18.57
C GLY A 195 -3.13 13.51 17.11
N PHE A 196 -3.30 12.36 16.47
CA PHE A 196 -3.62 12.28 15.03
C PHE A 196 -4.87 13.09 14.65
N LYS A 197 -4.70 14.02 13.72
CA LYS A 197 -5.77 14.79 13.08
C LYS A 197 -5.98 14.36 11.62
N PRO A 198 -7.20 13.92 11.25
CA PRO A 198 -7.48 13.55 9.87
C PRO A 198 -7.51 14.77 8.93
N ASN A 199 -7.00 14.60 7.71
CA ASN A 199 -6.92 15.69 6.72
C ASN A 199 -8.25 16.02 6.02
N GLY A 200 -9.26 15.15 6.14
CA GLY A 200 -10.58 15.35 5.55
C GLY A 200 -10.67 15.09 4.03
N ASP A 201 -9.58 14.67 3.37
CA ASP A 201 -9.52 14.53 1.92
C ASP A 201 -10.43 13.40 1.40
N THR A 202 -11.26 13.70 0.40
CA THR A 202 -12.15 12.71 -0.22
C THR A 202 -11.54 12.05 -1.46
N LEU A 203 -10.23 12.19 -1.65
CA LEU A 203 -9.47 11.69 -2.79
C LEU A 203 -9.94 12.27 -4.14
N GLY A 204 -10.63 13.42 -4.10
CA GLY A 204 -11.19 14.08 -5.28
C GLY A 204 -12.52 13.50 -5.77
N PHE A 205 -13.19 12.67 -4.96
CA PHE A 205 -14.50 12.09 -5.26
C PHE A 205 -15.47 12.26 -4.08
N PRO A 206 -16.79 12.33 -4.29
CA PRO A 206 -17.77 12.33 -3.19
C PRO A 206 -17.72 11.03 -2.36
N LEU A 207 -18.08 11.10 -1.06
CA LEU A 207 -17.94 9.98 -0.12
C LEU A 207 -18.93 8.83 -0.33
N THR A 208 -20.12 9.11 -0.85
CA THR A 208 -21.15 8.09 -1.05
C THR A 208 -22.22 8.64 -1.98
N THR A 209 -22.17 8.25 -3.25
CA THR A 209 -23.39 8.25 -4.07
C THR A 209 -23.35 7.00 -4.94
N LYS A 210 -24.46 6.26 -4.94
CA LYS A 210 -24.76 5.41 -6.09
C LYS A 210 -24.88 6.37 -7.27
N VAL A 211 -23.80 6.50 -8.02
CA VAL A 211 -23.78 7.25 -9.27
C VAL A 211 -24.17 6.33 -10.41
N SER A 212 -24.96 6.84 -11.34
CA SER A 212 -25.17 6.19 -12.63
C SER A 212 -23.82 6.04 -13.37
N LEU A 213 -23.78 5.18 -14.40
CA LEU A 213 -22.57 5.00 -15.22
C LEU A 213 -22.12 6.33 -15.85
N ASP A 214 -23.07 7.14 -16.30
CA ASP A 214 -22.78 8.42 -16.96
C ASP A 214 -22.26 9.46 -15.97
N GLU A 215 -22.83 9.53 -14.77
CA GLU A 215 -22.27 10.37 -13.70
C GLU A 215 -20.87 9.92 -13.28
N ALA A 216 -20.63 8.61 -13.20
CA ALA A 216 -19.30 8.06 -12.90
C ALA A 216 -18.29 8.45 -13.98
N ARG A 217 -18.65 8.33 -15.27
CA ARG A 217 -17.80 8.76 -16.39
C ARG A 217 -17.51 10.27 -16.33
N ALA A 218 -18.54 11.09 -16.14
CA ALA A 218 -18.37 12.53 -16.04
C ALA A 218 -17.52 12.96 -14.83
N LEU A 219 -17.60 12.24 -13.71
CA LEU A 219 -16.73 12.46 -12.55
C LEU A 219 -15.27 12.10 -12.87
N LEU A 220 -15.04 10.96 -13.53
CA LEU A 220 -13.71 10.52 -13.94
C LEU A 220 -13.08 11.49 -14.95
N GLU A 221 -13.85 11.95 -15.94
CA GLU A 221 -13.39 12.94 -16.93
C GLU A 221 -13.05 14.27 -16.28
N ARG A 222 -13.92 14.78 -15.40
CA ARG A 222 -13.65 16.00 -14.61
C ARG A 222 -12.40 15.86 -13.76
N HIS A 223 -12.23 14.72 -13.10
CA HIS A 223 -11.04 14.46 -12.29
C HIS A 223 -9.76 14.38 -13.14
N ALA A 224 -9.83 13.71 -14.30
CA ALA A 224 -8.71 13.64 -15.25
C ALA A 224 -8.32 15.02 -15.77
N ALA A 225 -9.29 15.84 -16.15
CA ALA A 225 -9.09 17.21 -16.61
C ALA A 225 -8.45 18.09 -15.50
N ALA A 226 -8.96 17.99 -14.27
CA ALA A 226 -8.39 18.69 -13.12
C ALA A 226 -6.94 18.25 -12.85
N LYS A 227 -6.63 16.96 -12.96
CA LYS A 227 -5.27 16.44 -12.79
C LYS A 227 -4.32 16.95 -13.89
N SER A 228 -4.78 17.02 -15.15
CA SER A 228 -3.98 17.57 -16.24
C SER A 228 -3.74 19.08 -16.12
N ALA A 229 -4.67 19.83 -15.52
CA ALA A 229 -4.52 21.27 -15.29
C ALA A 229 -3.52 21.62 -14.17
N VAL A 230 -3.19 20.67 -13.28
CA VAL A 230 -2.31 20.87 -12.11
C VAL A 230 -0.88 20.35 -12.36
N ALA A 231 -0.60 19.67 -13.48
CA ALA A 231 0.76 19.26 -13.82
C ALA A 231 1.64 20.50 -14.13
N PRO A 232 2.86 20.64 -13.56
CA PRO A 232 3.62 21.87 -13.67
C PRO A 232 4.17 22.10 -15.09
N LEU A 233 4.07 23.36 -15.55
CA LEU A 233 5.02 23.92 -16.52
C LEU A 233 6.43 23.84 -15.91
N ALA A 234 7.24 22.87 -16.29
CA ALA A 234 8.69 22.95 -16.13
C ALA A 234 9.42 22.00 -17.09
N ALA A 235 9.97 22.58 -18.16
CA ALA A 235 11.25 22.11 -18.69
C ALA A 235 12.24 23.28 -18.51
N PRO A 236 13.37 23.11 -17.81
CA PRO A 236 14.40 24.12 -17.79
C PRO A 236 15.06 24.19 -19.17
N THR A 237 15.19 25.41 -19.67
CA THR A 237 15.96 25.82 -20.85
C THR A 237 17.37 25.24 -20.82
N SER A 238 17.75 24.54 -21.89
CA SER A 238 19.11 24.09 -22.17
C SER A 238 20.06 25.29 -22.32
N GLU A 239 21.10 25.37 -21.50
CA GLU A 239 22.25 26.26 -21.75
C GLU A 239 23.07 25.79 -22.98
N PRO A 240 23.75 26.72 -23.69
CA PRO A 240 24.45 26.39 -24.93
C PRO A 240 25.82 25.77 -24.69
N LYS A 241 26.14 24.71 -25.46
CA LYS A 241 27.46 24.05 -25.49
C LYS A 241 28.57 25.02 -25.88
N ALA A 242 29.53 25.25 -24.97
CA ALA A 242 30.79 25.91 -25.28
C ALA A 242 31.63 25.04 -26.24
N LYS A 243 32.07 25.65 -27.35
CA LYS A 243 32.96 25.05 -28.35
C LYS A 243 34.38 24.88 -27.78
N ALA A 244 34.88 23.66 -27.76
CA ALA A 244 36.31 23.40 -27.57
C ALA A 244 37.10 23.87 -28.80
N LYS A 245 38.01 24.84 -28.61
CA LYS A 245 39.02 25.21 -29.60
C LYS A 245 40.17 24.19 -29.52
N LYS A 246 40.47 23.55 -30.66
CA LYS A 246 41.75 22.86 -30.90
C LYS A 246 42.89 23.87 -30.88
N LYS A 247 43.93 23.58 -30.10
CA LYS A 247 45.34 23.78 -30.44
C LYS A 247 46.13 22.67 -29.75
#